data_AF-A0A537EHC5-F1
#
_entry.id   AF-A0A537EHC5-F1
#
_cell.length_a   1.000
_cell.length_b   1.000
_cell.length_c   1.000
_cell.angle_alpha   90.00
_cell.angle_beta   90.00
_cell.angle_gamma   90.00
#
_symmetry.space_group_name_H-M   'P 1'
#
loop_
_entity.id
_entity.type
_entity.pdbx_description
1 polymer ?
#
loop_
_entity_poly.entity_id
_entity_poly.type
_entity_poly.pdbx_seq_one_letter_code
_entity_poly.pdbx_strand_id
1 'polypeptide(L)' 'MSILPKFMQTLDDMIYRELEKIAKRRGITIQELIRAVIVPEWINGLNGVEGKDSGSNKLNNWR' A
#
# COMPACT_ATOMS: atom_id res chain seq x y z
N MET A 1 -0.52 -5.62 22.50
CA MET A 1 -0.30 -4.54 21.51
C MET A 1 -0.04 -5.16 20.15
N SER A 2 -0.81 -4.83 19.12
CA SER A 2 -0.46 -5.16 17.74
C SER A 2 0.73 -4.29 17.30
N ILE A 3 1.77 -4.92 16.78
CA ILE A 3 2.96 -4.22 16.30
C ILE A 3 2.68 -3.84 14.85
N LEU A 4 2.36 -2.57 14.60
CA LEU A 4 2.19 -2.09 13.22
C LEU A 4 3.57 -2.01 12.56
N PRO A 5 3.77 -2.61 11.38
CA PRO A 5 5.02 -2.51 10.66
C PRO A 5 5.31 -1.05 10.29
N LYS A 6 6.56 -0.62 10.49
CA LYS A 6 7.02 0.75 10.22
C LYS A 6 7.52 0.86 8.79
N PHE A 7 6.93 1.75 8.00
CA PHE A 7 7.42 2.13 6.68
C PHE A 7 8.27 3.40 6.78
N MET A 8 9.48 3.37 6.23
CA MET A 8 10.39 4.51 6.17
C MET A 8 10.83 4.71 4.73
N GLN A 9 10.61 5.92 4.21
CA GLN A 9 10.97 6.30 2.85
C GLN A 9 11.66 7.67 2.87
N THR A 10 12.76 7.77 2.13
CA THR A 10 13.43 9.05 1.88
C THR A 10 12.79 9.69 0.64
N LEU A 11 12.54 11.00 0.71
CA LEU A 11 12.00 11.80 -0.38
C LEU A 11 12.97 12.93 -0.69
N ASP A 12 13.03 13.32 -1.96
CA ASP A 12 13.65 14.57 -2.37
C ASP A 12 12.90 15.78 -1.77
N ASP A 13 13.61 16.86 -1.44
CA ASP A 13 13.03 18.05 -0.79
C ASP A 13 11.92 18.68 -1.65
N MET A 14 12.10 18.74 -2.97
CA MET A 14 11.09 19.31 -3.87
C MET A 14 9.81 18.47 -3.85
N ILE A 15 9.95 17.15 -3.89
CA ILE A 15 8.83 16.20 -3.85
C ILE A 15 8.11 16.28 -2.51
N TYR A 16 8.86 16.35 -1.41
CA TYR A 16 8.29 16.49 -0.06
C TYR A 16 7.43 17.76 0.05
N ARG A 17 7.93 18.91 -0.44
CA ARG A 17 7.18 20.18 -0.40
C ARG A 17 5.89 20.14 -1.21
N GLU A 18 5.90 19.50 -2.37
CA GLU A 18 4.69 19.36 -3.18
C GLU A 18 3.65 18.44 -2.49
N LEU A 19 4.09 17.31 -1.94
CA LEU A 19 3.23 16.43 -1.15
C LEU A 19 2.66 17.15 0.08
N GLU A 20 3.46 17.96 0.76
CA GLU A 20 3.02 18.75 1.91
C GLU A 20 1.92 19.74 1.52
N LYS A 21 2.08 20.47 0.41
CA LYS A 21 1.04 21.41 -0.08
C LYS A 21 -0.28 20.70 -0.37
N ILE A 22 -0.21 19.53 -1.00
CA ILE A 22 -1.40 18.73 -1.33
C ILE A 22 -2.07 18.22 -0.05
N ALA A 23 -1.29 17.71 0.90
CA ALA A 23 -1.78 17.23 2.19
C ALA A 23 -2.46 18.35 2.99
N LYS A 24 -1.81 19.52 3.09
CA LYS A 24 -2.37 20.73 3.73
C LYS A 24 -3.69 21.16 3.10
N ARG A 25 -3.78 21.20 1.77
CA ARG A 25 -5.02 21.54 1.05
C ARG A 25 -6.17 20.58 1.33
N ARG A 26 -5.85 19.30 1.60
CA ARG A 26 -6.83 18.25 1.90
C ARG A 26 -7.11 18.08 3.40
N GLY A 27 -6.39 18.81 4.25
CA GLY A 27 -6.50 18.68 5.72
C GLY A 27 -6.02 17.34 6.27
N ILE A 28 -5.14 16.64 5.57
CA ILE A 28 -4.58 15.34 5.98
C ILE A 28 -3.07 15.42 6.17
N THR A 29 -2.47 14.42 6.81
CA THR A 29 -1.02 14.31 6.94
C THR A 29 -0.37 13.78 5.65
N ILE A 30 0.93 14.04 5.47
CA ILE A 30 1.72 13.48 4.36
C ILE A 30 1.69 11.95 4.40
N GLN A 31 1.73 11.35 5.59
CA GLN A 31 1.66 9.89 5.75
C GLN A 31 0.32 9.32 5.29
N GLU A 32 -0.79 9.99 5.62
CA GLU A 32 -2.13 9.60 5.14
C GLU A 32 -2.26 9.79 3.63
N LEU A 33 -1.68 10.86 3.08
CA LEU A 33 -1.66 11.10 1.64
C LEU A 33 -0.88 9.99 0.92
N ILE A 34 0.33 9.66 1.37
CA ILE A 34 1.16 8.60 0.80
C ILE A 34 0.44 7.25 0.93
N ARG A 35 -0.15 6.96 2.09
CA ARG A 35 -0.94 5.75 2.30
C ARG A 35 -2.14 5.71 1.34
N ALA A 36 -2.86 6.81 1.17
CA ALA A 36 -4.02 6.89 0.28
C ALA A 36 -3.66 6.88 -1.21
N VAL A 37 -2.38 6.96 -1.60
CA VAL A 37 -1.93 6.77 -2.99
C VAL A 37 -1.34 5.38 -3.20
N ILE A 38 -0.63 4.83 -2.20
CA ILE A 38 0.00 3.51 -2.28
C ILE A 38 -1.00 2.37 -2.00
N VAL A 39 -1.91 2.54 -1.04
CA VAL A 39 -2.86 1.50 -0.59
C VAL A 39 -4.05 1.23 -1.54
N PRO A 40 -4.61 2.20 -2.32
CA PRO A 40 -5.77 1.91 -3.18
C PRO A 40 -5.49 0.91 -4.30
N GLU A 41 -4.29 0.94 -4.90
CA GLU A 41 -4.00 0.09 -6.07
C GLU A 41 -3.71 -1.37 -5.70
N TRP A 42 -3.23 -1.66 -4.49
CA TRP A 42 -2.86 -3.02 -4.08
C TRP A 42 -4.00 -3.80 -3.39
N ILE A 43 -5.02 -3.12 -2.87
CA ILE A 43 -6.15 -3.79 -2.20
C ILE A 43 -7.25 -4.19 -3.18
N ASN A 44 -7.36 -3.53 -4.34
CA ASN A 44 -8.33 -3.90 -5.38
C ASN A 44 -8.03 -5.26 -6.04
N GLY A 45 -6.80 -5.79 -5.89
CA GLY A 45 -6.42 -7.12 -6.38
C GLY A 45 -6.56 -8.26 -5.37
N LEU A 46 -6.86 -7.97 -4.09
CA LEU A 46 -6.95 -8.98 -3.03
C LEU A 46 -8.39 -9.33 -2.63
N ASN A 47 -9.38 -8.53 -3.03
CA ASN A 47 -10.79 -8.76 -2.72
C ASN A 47 -11.60 -9.00 -4.00
N GLY A 48 -11.64 -10.25 -4.46
CA GLY A 48 -12.78 -10.78 -5.22
C GLY A 48 -12.57 -11.09 -6.69
N VAL A 49 -11.89 -12.22 -6.97
CA VAL A 49 -12.45 -13.21 -7.91
C VAL A 49 -12.28 -14.59 -7.29
N GLU A 50 -13.22 -14.98 -6.42
CA GLU A 50 -13.48 -16.40 -6.16
C GLU A 50 -14.38 -16.95 -7.27
N GLY A 51 -14.00 -18.08 -7.88
CA GLY A 51 -14.95 -18.95 -8.60
C GLY A 51 -14.54 -19.41 -10.00
N LYS A 52 -13.58 -20.33 -10.10
CA LYS A 52 -13.79 -21.60 -10.82
C LYS A 52 -12.75 -22.65 -10.46
N ASP A 53 -13.20 -23.66 -9.74
CA ASP A 53 -12.54 -24.94 -9.56
C ASP A 53 -12.01 -25.51 -10.89
N SER A 54 -10.74 -25.90 -10.92
CA SER A 54 -10.28 -27.24 -11.30
C SER A 54 -8.77 -27.22 -11.57
N GLY A 55 -8.03 -28.05 -10.83
CA GLY A 55 -6.77 -28.58 -11.34
C GLY A 55 -5.58 -28.56 -10.37
N SER A 56 -5.51 -29.62 -9.56
CA SER A 56 -4.27 -30.40 -9.41
C SER A 56 -3.08 -29.78 -8.66
N ASN A 57 -3.02 -30.10 -7.36
CA ASN A 57 -1.91 -30.76 -6.68
C ASN A 57 -0.47 -30.43 -7.17
N LYS A 58 0.27 -29.63 -6.38
CA LYS A 58 1.63 -29.99 -5.94
C LYS A 58 2.16 -29.01 -4.90
N LEU A 59 2.36 -29.52 -3.68
CA LEU A 59 3.38 -29.02 -2.76
C LEU A 59 4.72 -28.89 -3.50
N ASN A 60 5.50 -27.84 -3.22
CA ASN A 60 6.95 -27.98 -3.11
C ASN A 60 7.56 -26.95 -2.16
N ASN A 61 8.37 -27.50 -1.24
CA ASN A 61 9.36 -26.85 -0.40
C ASN A 61 10.27 -25.89 -1.18
N TRP A 62 10.55 -24.74 -0.58
CA TRP A 62 11.63 -23.86 -1.00
C TRP A 62 12.86 -24.13 -0.14
N ARG A 63 13.93 -24.56 -0.81
CA ARG A 63 15.33 -24.53 -0.34
C ARG A 63 15.84 -23.10 -0.32
#